data_AF-A0A4Q5SDU6-F1
#
_entry.id   AF-A0A4Q5SDU6-F1
#
_cell.length_a   1.000
_cell.length_b   1.000
_cell.length_c   1.000
_cell.angle_alpha   90.00
_cell.angle_beta   90.00
_cell.angle_gamma   90.00
#
_symmetry.space_group_name_H-M   'P 1'
#
loop_
_entity.id
_entity.type
_entity.pdbx_description
1 polymer ?
#
loop_
_entity_poly.entity_id
_entity_poly.type
_entity_poly.pdbx_seq_one_letter_code
_entity_poly.pdbx_strand_id
1 'polypeptide(L)'
;MRIFNKIWGFALIVLLMALASPNKSFAQGYVTDQDFYDGLEPYGTWVYDPDYGNVWVPDVDEGFQPYATRGHWAMTSYGNTWVSDYDWGWAPFHYGRWRFDNYYGWTWIPGYEWAPAWVTWRQGGGYYGWAPLMPGLGIDVNFGGYNAIPDYYWTCAPEAYIGSANIYNYYV
;
A
#
# COMPACT_ATOMS: atom_id res chain seq x y z
N MET A 1 -30.16 31.84 -30.04
CA MET A 1 -29.28 31.90 -28.84
C MET A 1 -29.63 30.88 -27.73
N ARG A 2 -30.39 29.80 -27.99
CA ARG A 2 -30.76 28.78 -26.98
C ARG A 2 -30.10 27.41 -27.14
N ILE A 3 -29.42 27.16 -28.26
CA ILE A 3 -28.80 25.87 -28.59
C ILE A 3 -27.32 25.82 -28.13
N PHE A 4 -26.60 26.94 -28.21
CA PHE A 4 -25.20 27.03 -27.79
C PHE A 4 -24.99 26.78 -26.28
N ASN A 5 -25.88 27.26 -25.40
CA ASN A 5 -25.74 27.05 -23.95
C ASN A 5 -25.95 25.58 -23.51
N LYS A 6 -26.56 24.74 -24.37
CA LYS A 6 -26.77 23.31 -24.07
C LYS A 6 -25.50 22.49 -24.28
N ILE A 7 -24.67 22.85 -25.26
CA ILE A 7 -23.45 22.11 -25.62
C ILE A 7 -22.38 22.26 -24.52
N TRP A 8 -22.23 23.48 -24.00
CA TRP A 8 -21.30 23.76 -22.89
C TRP A 8 -21.76 23.09 -21.58
N GLY A 9 -23.07 23.03 -21.32
CA GLY A 9 -23.61 22.30 -20.17
C GLY A 9 -23.33 20.80 -20.24
N PHE A 10 -23.44 20.18 -21.41
CA PHE A 10 -23.12 18.76 -21.60
C PHE A 10 -21.62 18.48 -21.46
N ALA A 11 -20.76 19.32 -22.02
CA ALA A 11 -19.31 19.15 -21.90
C ALA A 11 -18.83 19.26 -20.43
N LEU A 12 -19.44 20.17 -19.64
CA LEU A 12 -19.13 20.33 -18.23
C LEU A 12 -19.57 19.11 -17.40
N ILE A 13 -20.72 18.52 -17.72
CA ILE A 13 -21.24 17.32 -17.03
C ILE A 13 -20.36 16.10 -17.34
N VAL A 14 -19.93 15.92 -18.58
CA VAL A 14 -19.01 14.84 -18.96
C VAL A 14 -17.65 15.01 -18.27
N LEU A 15 -17.14 16.24 -18.15
CA LEU A 15 -15.91 16.54 -17.44
C LEU A 15 -16.03 16.28 -15.92
N LEU A 16 -17.17 16.63 -15.32
CA LEU A 16 -17.44 16.35 -13.90
C LEU A 16 -17.60 14.85 -13.62
N MET A 17 -18.18 14.08 -14.54
CA MET A 17 -18.27 12.62 -14.41
C MET A 17 -16.91 11.93 -14.59
N ALA A 18 -16.03 12.46 -15.43
CA ALA A 18 -14.66 11.93 -15.59
C ALA A 18 -13.76 12.19 -14.37
N LEU A 19 -14.06 13.22 -13.56
CA LEU A 19 -13.37 13.50 -12.30
C LEU A 19 -13.96 12.74 -11.10
N ALA A 20 -15.17 12.21 -11.24
CA ALA A 20 -15.83 11.39 -10.24
C ALA A 20 -15.62 9.91 -10.55
N SER A 21 -14.34 9.48 -10.61
CA SER A 21 -14.03 8.06 -10.58
C SER A 21 -14.58 7.50 -9.27
N PRO A 22 -15.47 6.49 -9.31
CA PRO A 22 -15.89 5.83 -8.08
C PRO A 22 -14.65 5.20 -7.46
N ASN A 23 -14.28 5.64 -6.26
CA ASN A 23 -13.37 4.86 -5.43
C ASN A 23 -14.05 3.51 -5.22
N LYS A 24 -13.43 2.42 -5.69
CA LYS A 24 -13.89 1.07 -5.34
C LYS A 24 -13.76 0.94 -3.82
N SER A 25 -14.86 1.20 -3.12
CA SER A 25 -15.00 0.86 -1.72
C SER A 25 -15.19 -0.65 -1.66
N PHE A 26 -14.16 -1.37 -1.21
CA PHE A 26 -14.33 -2.77 -0.82
C PHE A 26 -15.16 -2.76 0.47
N ALA A 27 -16.48 -2.85 0.33
CA ALA A 27 -17.36 -3.24 1.42
C ALA A 27 -16.86 -4.59 1.98
N GLN A 28 -17.05 -4.84 3.28
CA GLN A 28 -16.70 -6.10 3.97
C GLN A 28 -17.24 -7.34 3.24
N GLY A 29 -16.49 -7.78 2.25
CA GLY A 29 -16.73 -8.91 1.37
C GLY A 29 -15.38 -9.54 1.09
N TYR A 30 -15.40 -10.84 0.82
CA TYR A 30 -14.18 -11.57 0.49
C TYR A 30 -13.58 -10.99 -0.80
N VAL A 31 -12.30 -10.64 -0.77
CA VAL A 31 -11.55 -10.26 -1.96
C VAL A 31 -11.17 -11.52 -2.73
N THR A 32 -11.22 -11.45 -4.06
CA THR A 32 -10.85 -12.55 -4.96
C THR A 32 -9.56 -12.23 -5.71
N ASP A 33 -8.97 -13.25 -6.34
CA ASP A 33 -7.83 -13.03 -7.24
C ASP A 33 -8.19 -12.06 -8.36
N GLN A 34 -9.39 -12.17 -8.92
CA GLN A 34 -9.84 -11.27 -10.00
C GLN A 34 -9.91 -9.82 -9.54
N ASP A 35 -10.34 -9.57 -8.29
CA ASP A 35 -10.35 -8.21 -7.72
C ASP A 35 -8.93 -7.63 -7.65
N PHE A 36 -7.94 -8.46 -7.31
CA PHE A 36 -6.54 -8.06 -7.33
C PHE A 36 -6.05 -7.83 -8.76
N TYR A 37 -6.28 -8.76 -9.69
CA TYR A 37 -5.85 -8.59 -11.09
C TYR A 37 -6.41 -7.30 -11.69
N ASP A 38 -7.74 -7.13 -11.66
CA ASP A 38 -8.41 -5.96 -12.24
C ASP A 38 -8.02 -4.65 -11.55
N GLY A 39 -7.76 -4.71 -10.24
CA GLY A 39 -7.39 -3.54 -9.45
C GLY A 39 -5.94 -3.10 -9.61
N LEU A 40 -5.04 -4.03 -9.98
CA LEU A 40 -3.59 -3.82 -9.97
C LEU A 40 -2.96 -3.84 -11.37
N GLU A 41 -3.58 -4.49 -12.36
CA GLU A 41 -3.10 -4.54 -13.76
C GLU A 41 -2.78 -3.16 -14.36
N PRO A 42 -3.56 -2.09 -14.10
CA PRO A 42 -3.24 -0.77 -14.68
C PRO A 42 -1.98 -0.10 -14.09
N TYR A 43 -1.43 -0.63 -12.99
CA TYR A 43 -0.42 0.05 -12.18
C TYR A 43 0.86 -0.77 -11.99
N GLY A 44 0.99 -1.89 -12.69
CA GLY A 44 2.13 -2.78 -12.56
C GLY A 44 1.94 -4.07 -13.33
N THR A 45 2.91 -4.96 -13.23
CA THR A 45 2.97 -6.19 -13.99
C THR A 45 2.85 -7.41 -13.10
N TRP A 46 1.99 -8.35 -13.50
CA TRP A 46 1.92 -9.67 -12.87
C TRP A 46 3.00 -10.61 -13.43
N VAL A 47 3.78 -11.22 -12.55
CA VAL A 47 4.90 -12.10 -12.87
C VAL A 47 4.73 -13.42 -12.12
N TYR A 48 5.09 -14.53 -12.76
CA TYR A 48 5.13 -15.83 -12.08
C TYR A 48 6.45 -16.01 -11.33
N ASP A 49 6.34 -16.20 -10.02
CA ASP A 49 7.40 -16.59 -9.12
C ASP A 49 7.25 -18.09 -8.76
N PRO A 50 8.32 -18.90 -8.84
CA PRO A 50 8.24 -20.34 -8.59
C PRO A 50 7.90 -20.71 -7.14
N ASP A 51 8.20 -19.84 -6.17
CA ASP A 51 7.97 -20.08 -4.75
C ASP A 51 6.59 -19.55 -4.30
N TYR A 52 6.09 -18.49 -4.95
CA TYR A 52 4.89 -17.76 -4.51
C TYR A 52 3.74 -17.72 -5.53
N GLY A 53 3.92 -18.27 -6.73
CA GLY A 53 2.94 -18.18 -7.81
C GLY A 53 2.91 -16.78 -8.43
N ASN A 54 1.72 -16.27 -8.79
CA ASN A 54 1.62 -14.96 -9.43
C ASN A 54 1.78 -13.84 -8.41
N VAL A 55 2.87 -13.08 -8.56
CA VAL A 55 3.19 -11.88 -7.78
C VAL A 55 3.01 -10.64 -8.64
N TRP A 56 2.76 -9.51 -8.00
CA TRP A 56 2.59 -8.24 -8.67
C TRP A 56 3.79 -7.32 -8.45
N VAL A 57 4.32 -6.75 -9.51
CA VAL A 57 5.43 -5.79 -9.51
C VAL A 57 4.86 -4.41 -9.84
N PRO A 58 4.89 -3.45 -8.91
CA PRO A 58 4.35 -2.11 -9.14
C PRO A 58 5.20 -1.32 -10.13
N ASP A 59 4.56 -0.52 -10.98
CA ASP A 59 5.22 0.51 -11.79
C ASP A 59 5.34 1.79 -10.94
N VAL A 60 6.47 1.96 -10.27
CA VAL A 60 6.70 3.01 -9.26
C VAL A 60 8.00 3.76 -9.50
N ASP A 61 8.08 4.96 -8.95
CA ASP A 61 9.28 5.80 -8.98
C ASP A 61 10.45 5.14 -8.24
N GLU A 62 11.67 5.56 -8.59
CA GLU A 62 12.88 5.17 -7.86
C GLU A 62 12.75 5.53 -6.36
N GLY A 63 13.17 4.62 -5.50
CA GLY A 63 13.07 4.79 -4.05
C GLY A 63 11.73 4.37 -3.45
N PHE A 64 10.81 3.81 -4.24
CA PHE A 64 9.62 3.17 -3.69
C PHE A 64 9.95 2.20 -2.56
N GLN A 65 9.24 2.36 -1.45
CA GLN A 65 9.28 1.45 -0.32
C GLN A 65 7.88 1.31 0.27
N PRO A 66 7.38 0.08 0.46
CA PRO A 66 6.09 -0.14 1.09
C PRO A 66 6.06 0.40 2.52
N TYR A 67 4.92 1.00 2.89
CA TYR A 67 4.71 1.63 4.19
C TYR A 67 5.64 2.82 4.48
N ALA A 68 6.22 3.43 3.44
CA ALA A 68 7.05 4.62 3.60
C ALA A 68 6.70 5.67 2.54
N THR A 69 6.78 5.29 1.28
CA THR A 69 6.54 6.25 0.19
C THR A 69 5.05 6.48 -0.05
N ARG A 70 4.68 7.76 -0.32
CA ARG A 70 3.34 8.20 -0.73
C ARG A 70 2.23 7.62 0.15
N GLY A 71 2.31 7.91 1.43
CA GLY A 71 1.30 7.57 2.42
C GLY A 71 1.75 7.99 3.82
N HIS A 72 0.95 7.66 4.82
CA HIS A 72 1.22 7.99 6.21
C HIS A 72 0.52 7.03 7.17
N TRP A 73 0.94 7.04 8.43
CA TRP A 73 0.25 6.30 9.49
C TRP A 73 -0.89 7.14 10.08
N ALA A 74 -2.06 6.51 10.21
CA ALA A 74 -3.20 7.05 10.93
C ALA A 74 -3.64 6.09 12.04
N MET A 75 -3.93 6.63 13.22
CA MET A 75 -4.54 5.84 14.30
C MET A 75 -6.04 5.68 14.02
N THR A 76 -6.50 4.45 13.83
CA THR A 76 -7.92 4.13 13.61
C THR A 76 -8.44 3.19 14.70
N SER A 77 -9.71 2.76 14.59
CA SER A 77 -10.27 1.71 15.46
C SER A 77 -9.57 0.35 15.31
N TYR A 78 -8.80 0.15 14.23
CA TYR A 78 -8.00 -1.05 13.99
C TYR A 78 -6.53 -0.88 14.42
N GLY A 79 -6.17 0.26 15.04
CA GLY A 79 -4.81 0.60 15.43
C GLY A 79 -4.08 1.43 14.36
N ASN A 80 -2.74 1.40 14.39
CA ASN A 80 -1.92 2.07 13.38
C ASN A 80 -2.22 1.46 11.99
N THR A 81 -2.85 2.28 11.15
CA THR A 81 -3.31 1.90 9.81
C THR A 81 -2.51 2.70 8.80
N TRP A 82 -1.99 2.02 7.78
CA TRP A 82 -1.32 2.72 6.68
C TRP A 82 -2.37 3.34 5.76
N VAL A 83 -2.26 4.64 5.52
CA VAL A 83 -3.09 5.36 4.57
C VAL A 83 -2.22 5.63 3.34
N SER A 84 -2.49 4.91 2.27
CA SER A 84 -1.75 5.02 1.01
C SER A 84 -2.33 6.12 0.12
N ASP A 85 -1.45 6.88 -0.53
CA ASP A 85 -1.78 7.88 -1.56
C ASP A 85 -1.66 7.30 -2.99
N TYR A 86 -1.45 5.98 -3.11
CA TYR A 86 -1.50 5.27 -4.40
C TYR A 86 -2.93 4.78 -4.67
N ASP A 87 -3.41 4.96 -5.90
CA ASP A 87 -4.76 4.51 -6.32
C ASP A 87 -4.95 2.99 -6.19
N TRP A 88 -3.87 2.23 -6.30
CA TRP A 88 -3.83 0.78 -6.12
C TRP A 88 -3.63 0.36 -4.65
N GLY A 89 -3.41 1.31 -3.73
CA GLY A 89 -2.97 1.05 -2.36
C GLY A 89 -3.96 0.29 -1.48
N TRP A 90 -5.23 0.24 -1.87
CA TRP A 90 -6.28 -0.49 -1.15
C TRP A 90 -5.94 -1.97 -0.95
N ALA A 91 -5.25 -2.59 -1.91
CA ALA A 91 -4.90 -4.01 -1.86
C ALA A 91 -3.53 -4.20 -1.19
N PRO A 92 -2.40 -3.78 -1.79
CA PRO A 92 -1.09 -4.24 -1.35
C PRO A 92 -0.65 -3.76 0.04
N PHE A 93 -1.31 -2.74 0.60
CA PHE A 93 -0.99 -2.27 1.96
C PHE A 93 -1.85 -2.92 3.04
N HIS A 94 -2.98 -3.54 2.69
CA HIS A 94 -3.93 -4.14 3.62
C HIS A 94 -4.11 -5.64 3.47
N TYR A 95 -3.64 -6.19 2.35
CA TYR A 95 -3.73 -7.59 1.96
C TYR A 95 -2.34 -8.08 1.54
N GLY A 96 -2.13 -9.40 1.62
CA GLY A 96 -0.91 -10.02 1.11
C GLY A 96 0.37 -9.63 1.86
N ARG A 97 1.51 -9.76 1.18
CA ARG A 97 2.86 -9.52 1.74
C ARG A 97 3.77 -8.87 0.71
N TRP A 98 4.64 -7.98 1.18
CA TRP A 98 5.71 -7.42 0.37
C TRP A 98 6.99 -8.24 0.54
N ARG A 99 7.71 -8.42 -0.56
CA ARG A 99 9.05 -9.01 -0.62
C ARG A 99 9.91 -8.16 -1.55
N PHE A 100 11.16 -7.99 -1.20
CA PHE A 100 12.15 -7.44 -2.11
C PHE A 100 12.81 -8.56 -2.90
N ASP A 101 12.74 -8.44 -4.22
CA ASP A 101 13.44 -9.26 -5.18
C ASP A 101 14.62 -8.48 -5.79
N ASN A 102 15.76 -9.13 -5.99
CA ASN A 102 16.96 -8.45 -6.50
C ASN A 102 16.84 -8.02 -7.98
N TYR A 103 15.95 -8.66 -8.75
CA TYR A 103 15.75 -8.34 -10.16
C TYR A 103 14.55 -7.40 -10.34
N TYR A 104 13.43 -7.68 -9.66
CA TYR A 104 12.19 -6.90 -9.82
C TYR A 104 12.03 -5.74 -8.83
N GLY A 105 12.84 -5.68 -7.77
CA GLY A 105 12.60 -4.76 -6.65
C GLY A 105 11.46 -5.25 -5.76
N TRP A 106 10.65 -4.34 -5.22
CA TRP A 106 9.52 -4.72 -4.37
C TRP A 106 8.44 -5.45 -5.17
N THR A 107 8.13 -6.68 -4.77
CA THR A 107 7.03 -7.48 -5.31
C THR A 107 6.00 -7.74 -4.22
N TRP A 108 4.74 -7.79 -4.63
CA TRP A 108 3.61 -8.08 -3.75
C TRP A 108 3.05 -9.47 -4.03
N ILE A 109 2.89 -10.24 -2.96
CA ILE A 109 2.33 -11.60 -2.98
C ILE A 109 0.89 -11.52 -2.47
N PRO A 110 -0.11 -11.96 -3.25
CA PRO A 110 -1.51 -11.93 -2.84
C PRO A 110 -1.79 -12.66 -1.52
N GLY A 111 -2.74 -12.12 -0.76
CA GLY A 111 -3.29 -12.77 0.42
C GLY A 111 -4.63 -12.15 0.77
N TYR A 112 -5.57 -12.94 1.27
CA TYR A 112 -6.99 -12.54 1.34
C TYR A 112 -7.43 -12.01 2.70
N GLU A 113 -6.55 -12.07 3.70
CA GLU A 113 -6.80 -11.53 5.03
C GLU A 113 -6.48 -10.04 5.08
N TRP A 114 -7.46 -9.25 5.52
CA TRP A 114 -7.30 -7.82 5.71
C TRP A 114 -6.63 -7.51 7.04
N ALA A 115 -5.69 -6.56 7.04
CA ALA A 115 -5.12 -5.95 8.25
C ALA A 115 -4.94 -4.43 8.06
N PRO A 116 -4.89 -3.64 9.15
CA PRO A 116 -4.60 -2.21 9.07
C PRO A 116 -3.23 -1.91 8.42
N ALA A 117 -2.27 -2.81 8.61
CA ALA A 117 -1.03 -2.94 7.86
C ALA A 117 -0.37 -4.27 8.21
N TRP A 118 0.42 -4.84 7.28
CA TRP A 118 1.24 -6.03 7.51
C TRP A 118 2.69 -5.64 7.78
N VAL A 119 2.93 -5.05 8.95
CA VAL A 119 4.25 -4.59 9.38
C VAL A 119 4.65 -5.14 10.75
N THR A 120 5.96 -5.17 10.99
CA THR A 120 6.54 -5.28 12.32
C THR A 120 6.95 -3.89 12.82
N TRP A 121 7.09 -3.75 14.15
CA TRP A 121 7.50 -2.54 14.82
C TRP A 121 8.77 -2.77 15.65
N ARG A 122 9.64 -1.77 15.68
CA ARG A 122 10.72 -1.61 16.65
C ARG A 122 10.67 -0.21 17.24
N GLN A 123 11.17 -0.06 18.48
CA GLN A 123 11.27 1.23 19.14
C GLN A 123 12.61 1.31 19.86
N GLY A 124 13.25 2.48 19.79
CA GLY A 124 14.51 2.73 20.49
C GLY A 124 15.13 4.06 20.11
N GLY A 125 15.89 4.65 21.03
CA GLY A 125 16.64 5.89 20.76
C GLY A 125 15.79 7.11 20.40
N GLY A 126 14.49 7.12 20.71
CA GLY A 126 13.55 8.18 20.33
C GLY A 126 12.97 8.04 18.91
N TYR A 127 13.12 6.87 18.29
CA TYR A 127 12.59 6.55 16.97
C TYR A 127 11.60 5.39 17.04
N TYR A 128 10.56 5.49 16.22
CA TYR A 128 9.75 4.35 15.79
C TYR A 128 10.30 3.84 14.46
N GLY A 129 10.54 2.54 14.40
CA GLY A 129 10.87 1.84 13.18
C GLY A 129 9.80 0.83 12.82
N TRP A 130 9.55 0.65 11.53
CA TRP A 130 8.67 -0.39 11.02
C TRP A 130 9.25 -1.00 9.75
N ALA A 131 8.82 -2.22 9.45
CA ALA A 131 9.20 -2.92 8.24
C ALA A 131 8.04 -3.80 7.76
N PRO A 132 7.87 -4.00 6.44
CA PRO A 132 6.92 -4.98 5.92
C PRO A 132 7.19 -6.37 6.51
N LEU A 133 6.14 -7.08 6.93
CA LEU A 133 6.26 -8.49 7.29
C LEU A 133 6.53 -9.31 6.03
N MET A 134 7.54 -10.17 6.10
CA MET A 134 7.86 -11.10 5.02
C MET A 134 6.82 -12.22 4.92
N PRO A 135 6.67 -12.86 3.74
CA PRO A 135 5.86 -14.07 3.58
C PRO A 135 6.21 -15.15 4.62
N GLY A 136 5.19 -15.82 5.14
CA GLY A 136 5.37 -16.88 6.15
C GLY A 136 5.51 -16.41 7.61
N LEU A 137 5.53 -15.08 7.86
CA LEU A 137 5.48 -14.52 9.22
C LEU A 137 4.06 -14.03 9.57
N GLY A 138 3.61 -14.37 10.79
CA GLY A 138 2.36 -13.88 11.38
C GLY A 138 2.56 -12.61 12.20
N ILE A 139 1.46 -11.98 12.64
CA ILE A 139 1.48 -10.77 13.50
C ILE A 139 1.94 -11.11 14.92
N ASP A 140 1.79 -12.37 15.37
CA ASP A 140 2.13 -12.84 16.73
C ASP A 140 3.62 -13.25 16.93
N VAL A 141 4.53 -12.83 16.06
CA VAL A 141 5.93 -13.27 16.16
C VAL A 141 6.65 -12.59 17.33
N ASN A 142 6.85 -13.39 18.39
CA ASN A 142 7.72 -13.16 19.53
C ASN A 142 9.14 -12.74 19.06
N PHE A 143 9.87 -12.02 19.91
CA PHE A 143 11.13 -11.27 19.71
C PHE A 143 12.25 -11.92 18.86
N GLY A 144 12.18 -13.22 18.53
CA GLY A 144 13.14 -13.91 17.65
C GLY A 144 12.89 -13.76 16.14
N GLY A 145 11.66 -13.44 15.70
CA GLY A 145 11.33 -13.30 14.28
C GLY A 145 11.85 -12.00 13.63
N TYR A 146 12.09 -10.96 14.43
CA TYR A 146 12.52 -9.64 13.94
C TYR A 146 13.93 -9.65 13.34
N ASN A 147 14.82 -10.54 13.81
CA ASN A 147 16.19 -10.68 13.29
C ASN A 147 16.24 -11.29 11.88
N ALA A 148 15.12 -11.78 11.35
CA ALA A 148 15.05 -12.31 10.00
C ALA A 148 14.74 -11.24 8.93
N ILE A 149 14.30 -10.04 9.34
CA ILE A 149 13.93 -8.98 8.40
C ILE A 149 15.19 -8.17 8.06
N PRO A 150 15.60 -8.12 6.78
CA PRO A 150 16.79 -7.39 6.36
C PRO A 150 16.73 -5.92 6.74
N ASP A 151 17.89 -5.32 7.08
CA ASP A 151 17.95 -3.93 7.52
C ASP A 151 17.34 -2.94 6.50
N TYR A 152 17.46 -3.21 5.21
CA TYR A 152 16.92 -2.36 4.14
C TYR A 152 15.39 -2.38 4.02
N TYR A 153 14.68 -3.22 4.76
CA TYR A 153 13.21 -3.17 4.86
C TYR A 153 12.74 -2.10 5.85
N TRP A 154 13.61 -1.68 6.76
CA TRP A 154 13.22 -0.84 7.87
C TRP A 154 13.17 0.63 7.46
N THR A 155 12.05 1.28 7.78
CA THR A 155 11.91 2.74 7.79
C THR A 155 11.85 3.19 9.24
N CYS A 156 12.56 4.25 9.59
CA CYS A 156 12.52 4.84 10.92
C CYS A 156 12.11 6.31 10.86
N ALA A 157 11.35 6.78 11.85
CA ALA A 157 11.04 8.19 12.03
C ALA A 157 11.06 8.54 13.53
N PRO A 158 11.36 9.79 13.92
CA PRO A 158 11.22 10.21 15.30
C PRO A 158 9.80 9.97 15.80
N GLU A 159 9.67 9.48 17.04
CA GLU A 159 8.37 9.07 17.60
C GLU A 159 7.31 10.18 17.54
N ALA A 160 7.77 11.44 17.68
CA ALA A 160 6.92 12.63 17.64
C ALA A 160 6.17 12.83 16.30
N TYR A 161 6.64 12.23 15.21
CA TYR A 161 6.08 12.44 13.87
C TYR A 161 5.31 11.23 13.33
N ILE A 162 5.14 10.16 14.11
CA ILE A 162 4.51 8.93 13.61
C ILE A 162 3.10 9.15 13.06
N GLY A 163 2.30 10.01 13.68
CA GLY A 163 0.94 10.36 13.20
C GLY A 163 0.89 11.52 12.19
N SER A 164 2.05 12.00 11.70
CA SER A 164 2.09 13.11 10.75
C SER A 164 1.72 12.64 9.35
N ALA A 165 0.82 13.36 8.68
CA ALA A 165 0.56 13.14 7.26
C ALA A 165 1.80 13.36 6.37
N ASN A 166 2.80 14.09 6.88
CA ASN A 166 4.05 14.37 6.19
C ASN A 166 5.24 13.63 6.82
N ILE A 167 4.99 12.45 7.40
CA ILE A 167 6.01 11.65 8.11
C ILE A 167 7.23 11.33 7.21
N TYR A 168 7.04 11.25 5.89
CA TYR A 168 8.12 11.00 4.93
C TYR A 168 9.26 12.02 4.95
N ASN A 169 9.02 13.24 5.44
CA ASN A 169 10.07 14.25 5.62
C ASN A 169 11.02 13.96 6.79
N TYR A 170 10.72 12.95 7.60
CA TYR A 170 11.45 12.62 8.83
C TYR A 170 12.05 11.22 8.82
N TYR A 171 12.02 10.54 7.67
CA TYR A 171 12.60 9.21 7.54
C TYR A 171 14.13 9.24 7.64
N VAL A 172 14.67 8.19 8.26
CA VAL A 172 16.10 7.96 8.47
C VAL A 172 16.47 6.56 8.05
#